data_AF-A0A2X1KJY3-F1
#
_entry.id   AF-A0A2X1KJY3-F1
#
_cell.length_a   1.000
_cell.length_b   1.000
_cell.length_c   1.000
_cell.angle_alpha   90.00
_cell.angle_beta   90.00
_cell.angle_gamma   90.00
#
_symmetry.space_group_name_H-M   'P 1'
#
loop_
_entity.id
_entity.type
_entity.pdbx_description
1 polymer ?
#
loop_
_entity_poly.entity_id
_entity_poly.type
_entity_poly.pdbx_seq_one_letter_code
_entity_poly.pdbx_strand_id
1 'polypeptide(L)'
;MSVIFGSGIVNVSNGATLNSTGYGFIGGNASGKGIVNISTDSLWNLKTSSTNAQLLQVGVLGTGELNITTGGIVKARDTQIALNDKSKGDVRVDGQNSLLETFNMYVGTSGTGTLTLTNNGTLNVEGGEVYLGVFEPAVGTLNIGAAHGEAAADAGFITNATKVEFGLGEGVFVFNHTNNSDAGYQVDMLITGDDKDGKVIHDAGHTVFNAGNTYSGKTLVNDGLLTIASHTADGGNGHGVE
;
A
#
# COMPACT_ATOMS: atom_id res chain seq x y z
N MET A 1 -1.65 0.21 -22.09
CA MET A 1 -0.49 1.08 -22.36
C MET A 1 0.71 0.48 -21.66
N SER A 2 1.87 0.44 -22.30
CA SER A 2 3.07 -0.18 -21.72
C SER A 2 4.27 0.72 -22.01
N VAL A 3 4.99 1.14 -20.97
CA VAL A 3 6.24 1.90 -21.10
C VAL A 3 7.37 0.88 -21.15
N ILE A 4 7.76 0.46 -22.37
CA ILE A 4 8.61 -0.74 -22.57
C ILE A 4 10.08 -0.39 -22.84
N PHE A 5 10.49 0.83 -23.20
CA PHE A 5 11.93 1.14 -23.30
C PHE A 5 12.21 2.58 -22.85
N GLY A 6 13.23 2.77 -22.00
CA GLY A 6 13.63 4.08 -21.51
C GLY A 6 12.80 4.61 -20.33
N SER A 7 13.03 5.87 -19.98
CA SER A 7 12.19 6.59 -19.03
C SER A 7 10.91 7.05 -19.72
N GLY A 8 9.74 6.74 -19.16
CA GLY A 8 8.47 7.24 -19.69
C GLY A 8 7.60 7.81 -18.60
N ILE A 9 6.98 8.95 -18.90
CA ILE A 9 6.02 9.63 -18.02
C ILE A 9 4.68 9.66 -18.74
N VAL A 10 3.63 9.25 -18.02
CA VAL A 10 2.25 9.34 -18.48
C VAL A 10 1.51 10.24 -17.51
N ASN A 11 0.82 11.25 -18.03
CA ASN A 11 -0.08 12.10 -17.26
C ASN A 11 -1.50 11.92 -17.77
N VAL A 12 -2.42 11.58 -16.87
CA VAL A 12 -3.86 11.57 -17.12
C VAL A 12 -4.47 12.58 -16.16
N SER A 13 -5.03 13.66 -16.72
CA SER A 13 -5.55 14.80 -15.97
C SER A 13 -6.82 15.36 -16.61
N ASN A 14 -7.46 16.31 -15.94
CA ASN A 14 -8.64 17.05 -16.41
C ASN A 14 -9.84 16.15 -16.77
N GLY A 15 -10.16 15.19 -15.89
CA GLY A 15 -11.28 14.27 -16.07
C GLY A 15 -11.08 13.24 -17.19
N ALA A 16 -9.85 13.08 -17.70
CA ALA A 16 -9.58 12.13 -18.78
C ALA A 16 -9.71 10.68 -18.30
N THR A 17 -10.04 9.78 -19.23
CA THR A 17 -10.08 8.33 -18.97
C THR A 17 -9.04 7.60 -19.81
N LEU A 18 -8.16 6.87 -19.13
CA LEU A 18 -7.24 5.90 -19.70
C LEU A 18 -7.82 4.50 -19.51
N ASN A 19 -8.09 3.79 -20.60
CA ASN A 19 -8.51 2.39 -20.55
C ASN A 19 -7.34 1.48 -20.93
N SER A 20 -7.15 0.40 -20.17
CA SER A 20 -6.27 -0.70 -20.55
C SER A 20 -7.07 -1.96 -20.83
N THR A 21 -6.65 -2.70 -21.85
CA THR A 21 -7.26 -3.97 -22.29
C THR A 21 -6.39 -5.18 -21.94
N GLY A 22 -5.26 -4.94 -21.28
CA GLY A 22 -4.31 -5.92 -20.76
C GLY A 22 -3.63 -5.36 -19.52
N TYR A 23 -2.63 -6.05 -18.98
CA TYR A 23 -1.94 -5.59 -17.77
C TYR A 23 -1.40 -4.16 -17.90
N GLY A 24 -1.48 -3.41 -16.81
CA GLY A 24 -0.83 -2.12 -16.67
C GLY A 24 0.57 -2.32 -16.12
N PHE A 25 1.60 -1.97 -16.88
CA PHE A 25 2.98 -2.07 -16.43
C PHE A 25 3.61 -0.69 -16.29
N ILE A 26 4.25 -0.45 -15.15
CA ILE A 26 5.09 0.72 -14.91
C ILE A 26 6.49 0.21 -14.54
N GLY A 27 7.53 0.68 -15.23
CA GLY A 27 8.90 0.17 -15.00
C GLY A 27 9.09 -1.28 -15.47
N GLY A 28 8.63 -1.59 -16.68
CA GLY A 28 8.54 -2.96 -17.23
C GLY A 28 9.86 -3.73 -17.37
N ASN A 29 11.00 -3.04 -17.47
CA ASN A 29 12.31 -3.62 -17.78
C ASN A 29 13.37 -3.24 -16.74
N ALA A 30 14.42 -4.04 -16.60
CA ALA A 30 15.41 -3.96 -15.51
C ALA A 30 16.06 -2.57 -15.30
N SER A 31 16.27 -1.82 -16.38
CA SER A 31 16.81 -0.44 -16.33
C SER A 31 15.77 0.63 -16.64
N GLY A 32 14.50 0.25 -16.80
CA GLY A 32 13.41 1.16 -17.15
C GLY A 32 12.91 1.93 -15.93
N LYS A 33 12.56 3.20 -16.14
CA LYS A 33 11.84 4.03 -15.16
C LYS A 33 10.49 4.46 -15.74
N GLY A 34 9.39 3.98 -15.17
CA GLY A 34 8.06 4.45 -15.54
C GLY A 34 7.48 5.35 -14.45
N ILE A 35 6.81 6.42 -14.84
CA ILE A 35 6.01 7.24 -13.94
C ILE A 35 4.61 7.39 -14.56
N VAL A 36 3.57 7.14 -13.77
CA VAL A 36 2.19 7.42 -14.16
C VAL A 36 1.56 8.34 -13.13
N ASN A 37 1.00 9.45 -13.59
CA ASN A 37 0.27 10.40 -12.76
C ASN A 37 -1.20 10.40 -13.18
N ILE A 38 -2.08 10.08 -12.25
CA ILE A 38 -3.54 10.13 -12.43
C ILE A 38 -4.07 11.21 -11.49
N SER A 39 -4.63 12.27 -12.06
CA SER A 39 -4.98 13.47 -11.30
C SER A 39 -6.24 14.18 -11.80
N THR A 40 -6.72 15.16 -11.04
CA THR A 40 -7.81 16.08 -11.44
C THR A 40 -9.02 15.30 -11.95
N ASP A 41 -9.57 14.46 -11.07
CA ASP A 41 -10.76 13.61 -11.31
C ASP A 41 -10.64 12.65 -12.52
N SER A 42 -9.41 12.31 -12.94
CA SER A 42 -9.18 11.38 -14.04
C SER A 42 -9.26 9.92 -13.61
N LEU A 43 -9.52 9.04 -14.57
CA LEU A 43 -9.65 7.61 -14.35
C LEU A 43 -8.62 6.83 -15.16
N TRP A 44 -7.90 5.91 -14.51
CA TRP A 44 -7.28 4.78 -15.18
C TRP A 44 -8.04 3.49 -14.86
N ASN A 45 -8.72 2.95 -15.87
CA ASN A 45 -9.50 1.73 -15.74
C ASN A 45 -8.78 0.54 -16.39
N LEU A 46 -8.42 -0.44 -15.55
CA LEU A 46 -7.90 -1.77 -15.93
C LEU A 46 -8.93 -2.88 -15.63
N LYS A 47 -10.10 -2.51 -15.08
CA LYS A 47 -11.21 -3.42 -14.80
C LYS A 47 -12.09 -3.51 -16.06
N THR A 48 -12.01 -4.63 -16.77
CA THR A 48 -12.87 -4.90 -17.93
C THR A 48 -14.01 -5.84 -17.58
N SER A 49 -15.09 -5.80 -18.35
CA SER A 49 -16.24 -6.70 -18.22
C SER A 49 -15.95 -8.16 -18.61
N SER A 50 -14.76 -8.43 -19.17
CA SER A 50 -14.30 -9.78 -19.46
C SER A 50 -13.84 -10.49 -18.18
N THR A 51 -14.01 -11.81 -18.11
CA THR A 51 -13.60 -12.65 -16.96
C THR A 51 -12.09 -12.59 -16.63
N ASN A 52 -11.25 -12.06 -17.54
CA ASN A 52 -9.83 -11.84 -17.31
C ASN A 52 -9.57 -10.38 -16.90
N ALA A 53 -9.93 -10.01 -15.68
CA ALA A 53 -9.61 -8.69 -15.15
C ALA A 53 -8.08 -8.52 -15.02
N GLN A 54 -7.57 -7.31 -15.28
CA GLN A 54 -6.16 -7.06 -15.55
C GLN A 54 -5.41 -6.63 -14.30
N LEU A 55 -4.18 -7.14 -14.17
CA LEU A 55 -3.26 -6.75 -13.11
C LEU A 55 -2.68 -5.36 -13.37
N LEU A 56 -2.47 -4.61 -12.30
CA LEU A 56 -1.60 -3.44 -12.28
C LEU A 56 -0.28 -3.82 -11.61
N GLN A 57 0.84 -3.58 -12.29
CA GLN A 57 2.17 -3.88 -11.77
C GLN A 57 3.06 -2.63 -11.83
N VAL A 58 3.52 -2.20 -10.66
CA VAL A 58 4.34 -0.99 -10.48
C VAL A 58 5.74 -1.42 -10.06
N GLY A 59 6.73 -1.21 -10.93
CA GLY A 59 8.09 -1.73 -10.73
C GLY A 59 8.17 -3.21 -11.08
N VAL A 60 8.02 -3.56 -12.36
CA VAL A 60 8.03 -4.97 -12.79
C VAL A 60 9.43 -5.54 -12.67
N LEU A 61 10.36 -5.11 -13.51
CA LEU A 61 11.78 -5.47 -13.45
C LEU A 61 12.66 -4.27 -13.07
N GLY A 62 12.20 -3.05 -13.35
CA GLY A 62 12.91 -1.80 -13.06
C GLY A 62 12.24 -0.98 -11.98
N THR A 63 12.21 0.34 -12.16
CA THR A 63 11.56 1.29 -11.24
C THR A 63 10.22 1.77 -11.79
N GLY A 64 9.15 1.62 -11.02
CA GLY A 64 7.84 2.16 -11.34
C GLY A 64 7.34 3.10 -10.26
N GLU A 65 6.70 4.19 -10.68
CA GLU A 65 6.08 5.17 -9.80
C GLU A 65 4.63 5.43 -10.27
N LEU A 66 3.68 5.36 -9.35
CA LEU A 66 2.28 5.68 -9.60
C LEU A 66 1.78 6.72 -8.58
N ASN A 67 1.46 7.90 -9.08
CA ASN A 67 0.88 8.98 -8.27
C ASN A 67 -0.60 9.12 -8.59
N ILE A 68 -1.45 8.95 -7.58
CA ILE A 68 -2.90 9.12 -7.65
C ILE A 68 -3.25 10.32 -6.75
N THR A 69 -3.58 11.44 -7.37
CA THR A 69 -3.70 12.74 -6.67
C THR A 69 -4.96 13.50 -7.07
N THR A 70 -5.39 14.48 -6.28
CA THR A 70 -6.44 15.45 -6.66
C THR A 70 -7.68 14.78 -7.29
N GLY A 71 -8.27 13.80 -6.59
CA GLY A 71 -9.47 13.09 -7.07
C GLY A 71 -9.22 12.04 -8.17
N GLY A 72 -7.97 11.79 -8.57
CA GLY A 72 -7.62 10.73 -9.51
C GLY A 72 -8.03 9.35 -9.01
N ILE A 73 -8.44 8.48 -9.95
CA ILE A 73 -8.94 7.14 -9.65
C ILE A 73 -8.20 6.10 -10.49
N VAL A 74 -7.73 5.03 -9.86
CA VAL A 74 -7.21 3.85 -10.54
C VAL A 74 -8.02 2.63 -10.13
N LYS A 75 -8.47 1.84 -11.10
CA LYS A 75 -9.21 0.59 -10.87
C LYS A 75 -8.49 -0.58 -11.52
N ALA A 76 -8.09 -1.56 -10.71
CA ALA A 76 -7.40 -2.76 -11.16
C ALA A 76 -8.04 -4.03 -10.59
N ARG A 77 -7.70 -5.20 -11.15
CA ARG A 77 -8.04 -6.47 -10.51
C ARG A 77 -7.16 -6.69 -9.30
N ASP A 78 -5.88 -7.00 -9.48
CA ASP A 78 -4.94 -7.02 -8.37
C ASP A 78 -3.83 -6.02 -8.67
N THR A 79 -3.24 -5.48 -7.62
CA THR A 79 -2.14 -4.52 -7.71
C THR A 79 -0.89 -5.13 -7.07
N GLN A 80 0.21 -5.14 -7.81
CA GLN A 80 1.50 -5.66 -7.38
C GLN A 80 2.56 -4.58 -7.48
N ILE A 81 3.27 -4.33 -6.38
CA ILE A 81 4.34 -3.34 -6.29
C ILE A 81 5.66 -4.10 -6.10
N ALA A 82 6.63 -3.79 -6.95
CA ALA A 82 7.94 -4.43 -7.00
C ALA A 82 7.86 -5.96 -7.23
N LEU A 83 7.51 -6.35 -8.47
CA LEU A 83 7.21 -7.74 -8.81
C LEU A 83 8.41 -8.68 -8.69
N ASN A 84 9.59 -8.25 -9.15
CA ASN A 84 10.77 -9.10 -9.30
C ASN A 84 11.93 -8.66 -8.39
N ASP A 85 12.91 -9.55 -8.22
CA ASP A 85 14.14 -9.24 -7.50
C ASP A 85 14.79 -7.94 -8.03
N LYS A 86 15.29 -7.11 -7.11
CA LYS A 86 15.89 -5.78 -7.34
C LYS A 86 14.98 -4.74 -7.99
N SER A 87 13.72 -5.07 -8.32
CA SER A 87 12.78 -4.07 -8.83
C SER A 87 12.32 -3.14 -7.70
N LYS A 88 11.90 -1.94 -8.09
CA LYS A 88 11.43 -0.91 -7.16
C LYS A 88 10.07 -0.39 -7.61
N GLY A 89 9.11 -0.36 -6.70
CA GLY A 89 7.79 0.20 -6.96
C GLY A 89 7.41 1.20 -5.89
N ASP A 90 6.93 2.36 -6.30
CA ASP A 90 6.40 3.39 -5.41
C ASP A 90 4.98 3.76 -5.86
N VAL A 91 4.02 3.67 -4.94
CA VAL A 91 2.64 4.06 -5.18
C VAL A 91 2.22 5.06 -4.11
N ARG A 92 1.71 6.20 -4.54
CA ARG A 92 1.16 7.24 -3.66
C ARG A 92 -0.31 7.48 -3.98
N VAL A 93 -1.18 7.37 -2.97
CA VAL A 93 -2.58 7.80 -3.03
C VAL A 93 -2.75 8.98 -2.08
N ASP A 94 -2.97 10.16 -2.65
CA ASP A 94 -2.77 11.41 -1.94
C ASP A 94 -3.83 12.45 -2.28
N GLY A 95 -4.58 12.85 -1.27
CA GLY A 95 -5.62 13.87 -1.39
C GLY A 95 -7.03 13.30 -1.36
N GLN A 96 -7.96 14.16 -0.99
CA GLN A 96 -9.38 13.83 -0.91
C GLN A 96 -9.88 13.27 -2.25
N ASN A 97 -10.68 12.20 -2.17
CA ASN A 97 -11.28 11.48 -3.31
C ASN A 97 -10.27 10.79 -4.24
N SER A 98 -8.97 10.84 -3.97
CA SER A 98 -8.01 10.00 -4.67
C SER A 98 -8.17 8.54 -4.25
N LEU A 99 -8.28 7.65 -5.24
CA LEU A 99 -8.66 6.27 -5.01
C LEU A 99 -7.81 5.29 -5.81
N LEU A 100 -7.28 4.29 -5.11
CA LEU A 100 -6.84 3.04 -5.71
C LEU A 100 -7.84 1.93 -5.34
N GLU A 101 -8.60 1.44 -6.31
CA GLU A 101 -9.49 0.29 -6.16
C GLU A 101 -8.79 -0.96 -6.71
N THR A 102 -8.66 -1.98 -5.88
CA THR A 102 -8.08 -3.28 -6.21
C THR A 102 -8.84 -4.40 -5.50
N PHE A 103 -8.74 -5.62 -5.98
CA PHE A 103 -9.26 -6.83 -5.33
C PHE A 103 -8.27 -7.28 -4.26
N ASN A 104 -7.04 -7.62 -4.64
CA ASN A 104 -5.93 -7.85 -3.71
C ASN A 104 -4.80 -6.84 -3.92
N MET A 105 -4.04 -6.58 -2.85
CA MET A 105 -2.86 -5.70 -2.87
C MET A 105 -1.61 -6.46 -2.42
N TYR A 106 -0.53 -6.35 -3.19
CA TYR A 106 0.77 -6.96 -2.88
C TYR A 106 1.86 -5.87 -2.92
N VAL A 107 2.46 -5.56 -1.78
CA VAL A 107 3.52 -4.55 -1.67
C VAL A 107 4.85 -5.23 -1.39
N GLY A 108 5.81 -5.06 -2.30
CA GLY A 108 7.07 -5.80 -2.24
C GLY A 108 6.83 -7.28 -2.53
N THR A 109 6.52 -7.62 -3.78
CA THR A 109 6.27 -9.04 -4.13
C THR A 109 7.56 -9.86 -4.07
N SER A 110 8.57 -9.46 -4.85
CA SER A 110 9.94 -10.04 -4.77
C SER A 110 11.03 -8.96 -4.69
N GLY A 111 10.66 -7.69 -4.86
CA GLY A 111 11.56 -6.54 -4.79
C GLY A 111 11.22 -5.60 -3.64
N THR A 112 11.59 -4.32 -3.77
CA THR A 112 11.30 -3.28 -2.77
C THR A 112 10.11 -2.43 -3.20
N GLY A 113 8.97 -2.61 -2.52
CA GLY A 113 7.74 -1.89 -2.81
C GLY A 113 7.33 -0.96 -1.68
N THR A 114 6.79 0.21 -2.02
CA THR A 114 6.21 1.15 -1.07
C THR A 114 4.83 1.60 -1.54
N LEU A 115 3.88 1.61 -0.61
CA LEU A 115 2.56 2.20 -0.78
C LEU A 115 2.34 3.25 0.31
N THR A 116 2.06 4.49 -0.08
CA THR A 116 1.82 5.60 0.85
C THR A 116 0.41 6.14 0.66
N LEU A 117 -0.38 6.16 1.74
CA LEU A 117 -1.74 6.69 1.78
C LEU A 117 -1.76 7.93 2.69
N THR A 118 -2.11 9.09 2.14
CA THR A 118 -2.05 10.36 2.88
C THR A 118 -3.09 11.37 2.40
N ASN A 119 -3.31 12.42 3.20
CA ASN A 119 -4.22 13.53 2.89
C ASN A 119 -5.63 13.06 2.48
N ASN A 120 -6.18 12.06 3.16
CA ASN A 120 -7.47 11.42 2.86
C ASN A 120 -7.54 10.63 1.54
N GLY A 121 -6.39 10.24 0.97
CA GLY A 121 -6.33 9.29 -0.14
C GLY A 121 -6.68 7.87 0.32
N THR A 122 -7.38 7.11 -0.53
CA THR A 122 -7.98 5.83 -0.15
C THR A 122 -7.48 4.66 -0.98
N LEU A 123 -7.09 3.58 -0.30
CA LEU A 123 -6.98 2.24 -0.87
C LEU A 123 -8.28 1.47 -0.58
N ASN A 124 -8.97 1.02 -1.62
CA ASN A 124 -10.12 0.13 -1.48
C ASN A 124 -9.76 -1.29 -1.94
N VAL A 125 -9.88 -2.27 -1.04
CA VAL A 125 -9.47 -3.67 -1.26
C VAL A 125 -10.68 -4.59 -1.25
N GLU A 126 -11.26 -4.85 -2.42
CA GLU A 126 -12.53 -5.60 -2.56
C GLU A 126 -12.42 -7.06 -2.13
N GLY A 127 -11.25 -7.69 -2.31
CA GLY A 127 -10.98 -9.07 -1.91
C GLY A 127 -10.58 -9.20 -0.43
N GLY A 128 -10.32 -8.08 0.24
CA GLY A 128 -9.99 -8.02 1.67
C GLY A 128 -8.51 -8.21 2.02
N GLU A 129 -7.67 -8.60 1.07
CA GLU A 129 -6.29 -9.01 1.38
C GLU A 129 -5.23 -8.00 0.93
N VAL A 130 -4.37 -7.62 1.88
CA VAL A 130 -3.14 -6.86 1.66
C VAL A 130 -1.96 -7.68 2.14
N TYR A 131 -0.93 -7.84 1.30
CA TYR A 131 0.30 -8.55 1.63
C TYR A 131 1.50 -7.61 1.57
N LEU A 132 2.36 -7.66 2.59
CA LEU A 132 3.58 -6.85 2.68
C LEU A 132 4.80 -7.78 2.77
N GLY A 133 5.79 -7.59 1.89
CA GLY A 133 7.00 -8.42 1.86
C GLY A 133 6.66 -9.88 1.52
N VAL A 134 6.17 -10.14 0.31
CA VAL A 134 5.48 -11.41 0.00
C VAL A 134 6.45 -12.61 0.01
N PHE A 135 7.57 -12.52 -0.69
CA PHE A 135 8.58 -13.57 -0.78
C PHE A 135 9.93 -13.08 -0.28
N GLU A 136 10.78 -13.94 0.27
CA GLU A 136 12.17 -13.57 0.55
C GLU A 136 12.94 -13.30 -0.77
N PRO A 137 13.78 -12.24 -0.87
CA PRO A 137 14.14 -11.25 0.17
C PRO A 137 13.40 -9.91 0.01
N ALA A 138 12.14 -9.92 -0.41
CA ALA A 138 11.36 -8.71 -0.68
C ALA A 138 11.22 -7.81 0.55
N VAL A 139 11.02 -6.53 0.28
CA VAL A 139 10.68 -5.53 1.30
C VAL A 139 9.40 -4.83 0.87
N GLY A 140 8.36 -4.90 1.69
CA GLY A 140 7.06 -4.27 1.43
C GLY A 140 6.69 -3.28 2.50
N THR A 141 6.59 -1.99 2.17
CA THR A 141 6.24 -0.94 3.12
C THR A 141 4.89 -0.32 2.81
N LEU A 142 4.01 -0.28 3.80
CA LEU A 142 2.75 0.45 3.76
C LEU A 142 2.78 1.58 4.77
N ASN A 143 2.58 2.82 4.32
CA ASN A 143 2.56 4.01 5.17
C ASN A 143 1.14 4.58 5.25
N ILE A 144 0.65 4.80 6.47
CA ILE A 144 -0.49 5.68 6.76
C ILE A 144 0.05 7.02 7.24
N GLY A 145 -0.14 8.05 6.42
CA GLY A 145 0.51 9.35 6.61
C GLY A 145 1.89 9.38 5.94
N ALA A 146 2.91 9.73 6.71
CA ALA A 146 4.30 9.85 6.24
C ALA A 146 5.07 8.53 6.35
N ALA A 147 6.25 8.47 5.74
CA ALA A 147 7.18 7.35 5.90
C ALA A 147 7.82 7.35 7.30
N HIS A 148 8.40 6.21 7.70
CA HIS A 148 9.09 6.10 8.99
C HIS A 148 10.23 7.13 9.11
N GLY A 149 10.30 7.84 10.23
CA GLY A 149 11.33 8.85 10.53
C GLY A 149 11.14 10.21 9.86
N GLU A 150 10.12 10.36 9.00
CA GLU A 150 9.74 11.64 8.40
C GLU A 150 8.75 12.41 9.28
N ALA A 151 8.53 13.69 8.99
CA ALA A 151 7.50 14.47 9.67
C ALA A 151 6.10 13.92 9.36
N ALA A 152 5.27 13.73 10.41
CA ALA A 152 3.91 13.21 10.28
C ALA A 152 3.08 14.01 9.27
N ALA A 153 2.28 13.30 8.48
CA ALA A 153 1.35 13.86 7.49
C ALA A 153 -0.09 13.44 7.77
N ASP A 154 -1.08 14.08 7.14
CA ASP A 154 -2.47 13.63 7.28
C ASP A 154 -2.62 12.20 6.77
N ALA A 155 -3.39 11.39 7.50
CA ALA A 155 -3.59 9.98 7.18
C ALA A 155 -4.37 9.82 5.85
N GLY A 156 -4.07 8.75 5.13
CA GLY A 156 -4.98 8.16 4.16
C GLY A 156 -5.77 7.01 4.80
N PHE A 157 -6.58 6.31 4.02
CA PHE A 157 -7.48 5.26 4.52
C PHE A 157 -7.37 3.96 3.73
N ILE A 158 -7.62 2.85 4.42
CA ILE A 158 -7.85 1.54 3.80
C ILE A 158 -9.31 1.16 4.05
N THR A 159 -10.04 0.78 3.00
CA THR A 159 -11.43 0.32 3.10
C THR A 159 -11.56 -1.10 2.57
N ASN A 160 -12.49 -1.87 3.15
CA ASN A 160 -12.83 -3.26 2.80
C ASN A 160 -11.70 -4.30 3.00
N ALA A 161 -10.49 -3.89 3.36
CA ALA A 161 -9.46 -4.82 3.82
C ALA A 161 -9.93 -5.52 5.11
N THR A 162 -9.84 -6.84 5.13
CA THR A 162 -10.09 -7.67 6.31
C THR A 162 -8.79 -8.08 6.99
N LYS A 163 -7.67 -8.05 6.25
CA LYS A 163 -6.34 -8.44 6.74
C LYS A 163 -5.20 -7.71 6.02
N VAL A 164 -4.18 -7.35 6.79
CA VAL A 164 -2.81 -7.08 6.34
C VAL A 164 -1.94 -8.25 6.81
N GLU A 165 -1.29 -8.93 5.88
CA GLU A 165 -0.43 -10.08 6.15
C GLU A 165 1.04 -9.74 5.84
N PHE A 166 1.91 -9.91 6.82
CA PHE A 166 3.35 -9.98 6.60
C PHE A 166 3.69 -11.33 5.97
N GLY A 167 4.27 -11.29 4.77
CA GLY A 167 4.66 -12.47 4.01
C GLY A 167 5.97 -13.07 4.51
N LEU A 168 6.71 -13.74 3.63
CA LEU A 168 8.00 -14.36 3.98
C LEU A 168 9.17 -13.36 3.97
N GLY A 169 9.04 -12.22 3.29
CA GLY A 169 10.03 -11.15 3.28
C GLY A 169 9.71 -10.07 4.32
N GLU A 170 10.53 -9.02 4.37
CA GLU A 170 10.37 -7.93 5.35
C GLU A 170 9.13 -7.07 5.02
N GLY A 171 8.05 -7.31 5.75
CA GLY A 171 6.85 -6.48 5.70
C GLY A 171 6.88 -5.38 6.77
N VAL A 172 6.60 -4.13 6.37
CA VAL A 172 6.64 -2.97 7.27
C VAL A 172 5.33 -2.18 7.16
N PHE A 173 4.60 -2.05 8.26
CA PHE A 173 3.39 -1.25 8.34
C PHE A 173 3.60 -0.04 9.26
N VAL A 174 3.65 1.15 8.67
CA VAL A 174 3.97 2.40 9.37
C VAL A 174 2.71 3.23 9.58
N PHE A 175 2.54 3.68 10.82
CA PHE A 175 1.59 4.72 11.22
C PHE A 175 2.39 5.96 11.63
N ASN A 176 2.40 6.97 10.76
CA ASN A 176 3.07 8.24 11.02
C ASN A 176 2.15 9.38 10.58
N HIS A 177 1.11 9.62 11.37
CA HIS A 177 0.03 10.50 10.95
C HIS A 177 -0.35 11.56 11.99
N THR A 178 -1.01 12.62 11.54
CA THR A 178 -1.41 13.78 12.36
C THR A 178 -2.71 13.59 13.14
N ASN A 179 -3.46 12.50 12.92
CA ASN A 179 -4.72 12.25 13.65
C ASN A 179 -4.45 12.01 15.15
N ASN A 180 -4.76 13.00 15.98
CA ASN A 180 -4.65 12.95 17.44
C ASN A 180 -6.01 13.11 18.13
N SER A 181 -7.10 12.77 17.43
CA SER A 181 -8.44 12.83 18.01
C SER A 181 -8.63 11.78 19.11
N ASP A 182 -9.58 12.02 20.02
CA ASP A 182 -9.93 11.07 21.09
C ASP A 182 -10.37 9.70 20.54
N ALA A 183 -11.01 9.69 19.36
CA ALA A 183 -11.37 8.45 18.68
C ALA A 183 -10.11 7.74 18.13
N GLY A 184 -9.16 8.49 17.58
CA GLY A 184 -7.96 7.95 16.93
C GLY A 184 -8.22 7.39 15.52
N TYR A 185 -7.15 7.00 14.83
CA TYR A 185 -7.20 6.31 13.55
C TYR A 185 -7.54 4.83 13.77
N GLN A 186 -8.69 4.39 13.26
CA GLN A 186 -9.18 3.04 13.48
C GLN A 186 -8.52 2.03 12.52
N VAL A 187 -8.00 0.95 13.09
CA VAL A 187 -7.44 -0.20 12.37
C VAL A 187 -8.31 -1.40 12.71
N ASP A 188 -9.32 -1.62 11.88
CA ASP A 188 -10.34 -2.67 12.08
C ASP A 188 -9.95 -4.01 11.46
N MET A 189 -8.99 -4.01 10.54
CA MET A 189 -8.47 -5.22 9.91
C MET A 189 -7.48 -5.96 10.81
N LEU A 190 -7.37 -7.28 10.61
CA LEU A 190 -6.34 -8.08 11.26
C LEU A 190 -4.95 -7.75 10.69
N ILE A 191 -3.94 -7.71 11.55
CA ILE A 191 -2.53 -7.76 11.17
C ILE A 191 -2.00 -9.13 11.56
N THR A 192 -1.49 -9.89 10.60
CA THR A 192 -1.05 -11.28 10.78
C THR A 192 0.29 -11.54 10.08
N GLY A 193 0.85 -12.73 10.29
CA GLY A 193 2.07 -13.20 9.61
C GLY A 193 3.09 -13.76 10.61
N ASP A 194 3.64 -14.93 10.30
CA ASP A 194 4.58 -15.63 11.19
C ASP A 194 6.05 -15.29 10.89
N ASP A 195 6.29 -14.24 10.11
CA ASP A 195 7.62 -13.71 9.87
C ASP A 195 8.11 -12.87 11.05
N LYS A 196 9.38 -13.09 11.44
CA LYS A 196 10.07 -12.38 12.52
C LYS A 196 10.55 -11.00 12.06
N ASP A 197 10.72 -10.82 10.76
CA ASP A 197 11.22 -9.57 10.18
C ASP A 197 10.07 -8.57 9.91
N GLY A 198 8.81 -9.03 9.90
CA GLY A 198 7.61 -8.20 9.94
C GLY A 198 7.66 -7.14 11.05
N LYS A 199 7.26 -5.91 10.73
CA LYS A 199 7.29 -4.77 11.66
C LYS A 199 6.03 -3.92 11.54
N VAL A 200 5.44 -3.62 12.69
CA VAL A 200 4.53 -2.48 12.83
C VAL A 200 5.31 -1.34 13.49
N ILE A 201 5.26 -0.16 12.90
CA ILE A 201 5.94 1.03 13.41
C ILE A 201 4.90 2.12 13.65
N HIS A 202 4.84 2.64 14.87
CA HIS A 202 4.01 3.75 15.25
C HIS A 202 4.89 4.95 15.61
N ASP A 203 5.00 5.89 14.67
CA ASP A 203 5.86 7.07 14.79
C ASP A 203 5.13 8.31 15.29
N ALA A 204 3.82 8.45 15.04
CA ALA A 204 3.05 9.62 15.46
C ALA A 204 1.54 9.38 15.34
N GLY A 205 0.77 10.21 16.04
CA GLY A 205 -0.70 10.20 16.02
C GLY A 205 -1.30 9.32 17.12
N HIS A 206 -2.63 9.20 17.11
CA HIS A 206 -3.37 8.24 17.92
C HIS A 206 -3.90 7.13 17.00
N THR A 207 -3.38 5.91 17.13
CA THR A 207 -3.82 4.73 16.36
C THR A 207 -4.52 3.73 17.28
N VAL A 208 -5.63 3.16 16.83
CA VAL A 208 -6.43 2.19 17.60
C VAL A 208 -6.51 0.87 16.85
N PHE A 209 -5.97 -0.19 17.44
CA PHE A 209 -6.09 -1.55 16.92
C PHE A 209 -7.32 -2.22 17.51
N ASN A 210 -8.32 -2.46 16.65
CA ASN A 210 -9.62 -3.01 17.03
C ASN A 210 -9.72 -4.52 16.83
N ALA A 211 -8.82 -5.11 16.05
CA ALA A 211 -8.76 -6.54 15.78
C ALA A 211 -7.72 -7.25 16.67
N GLY A 212 -7.96 -8.54 16.94
CA GLY A 212 -7.00 -9.41 17.62
C GLY A 212 -5.86 -9.79 16.69
N ASN A 213 -4.85 -8.93 16.58
CA ASN A 213 -3.68 -9.11 15.73
C ASN A 213 -2.83 -10.31 16.20
N THR A 214 -2.20 -11.03 15.25
CA THR A 214 -1.45 -12.28 15.52
C THR A 214 -0.09 -12.36 14.82
N TYR A 215 0.44 -11.25 14.31
CA TYR A 215 1.76 -11.26 13.66
C TYR A 215 2.89 -11.54 14.66
N SER A 216 3.94 -12.24 14.25
CA SER A 216 5.06 -12.62 15.14
C SER A 216 6.20 -11.60 15.20
N GLY A 217 6.15 -10.60 14.31
CA GLY A 217 7.10 -9.51 14.19
C GLY A 217 7.07 -8.49 15.33
N LYS A 218 7.88 -7.43 15.21
CA LYS A 218 8.00 -6.40 16.25
C LYS A 218 6.94 -5.29 16.10
N THR A 219 6.52 -4.73 17.24
CA THR A 219 5.82 -3.44 17.30
C THR A 219 6.76 -2.40 17.87
N LEU A 220 7.14 -1.39 17.10
CA LEU A 220 7.93 -0.25 17.56
C LEU A 220 7.02 0.95 17.78
N VAL A 221 7.01 1.52 18.98
CA VAL A 221 6.23 2.73 19.31
C VAL A 221 7.19 3.85 19.66
N ASN A 222 7.45 4.73 18.69
CA ASN A 222 8.44 5.81 18.83
C ASN A 222 7.83 7.08 19.43
N ASP A 223 6.59 7.43 19.07
CA ASP A 223 5.84 8.58 19.62
C ASP A 223 4.33 8.37 19.39
N GLY A 224 3.52 9.30 19.90
CA GLY A 224 2.06 9.28 19.81
C GLY A 224 1.39 8.33 20.81
N LEU A 225 0.16 7.93 20.51
CA LEU A 225 -0.65 7.03 21.32
C LEU A 225 -1.06 5.81 20.49
N LEU A 226 -0.64 4.62 20.92
CA LEU A 226 -1.15 3.35 20.38
C LEU A 226 -2.12 2.72 21.38
N THR A 227 -3.38 2.59 20.99
CA THR A 227 -4.44 1.94 21.78
C THR A 227 -4.71 0.54 21.23
N ILE A 228 -4.74 -0.46 22.11
CA ILE A 228 -5.13 -1.83 21.78
C ILE A 228 -6.53 -2.08 22.36
N ALA A 229 -7.56 -2.00 21.52
CA ALA A 229 -8.95 -2.16 21.94
C ALA A 229 -9.39 -3.64 22.01
N SER A 230 -8.71 -4.53 21.28
CA SER A 230 -8.94 -5.98 21.29
C SER A 230 -7.60 -6.73 21.23
N HIS A 231 -7.53 -7.88 21.91
CA HIS A 231 -6.34 -8.75 21.91
C HIS A 231 -6.77 -10.22 21.77
N THR A 232 -5.90 -11.05 21.17
CA THR A 232 -6.10 -12.50 21.16
C THR A 232 -5.79 -13.10 22.53
N ALA A 233 -6.62 -14.03 22.99
CA ALA A 233 -6.52 -14.63 24.33
C ALA A 233 -5.43 -15.72 24.44
N ASP A 234 -4.78 -16.07 23.32
CA ASP A 234 -3.95 -17.28 23.20
C ASP A 234 -2.48 -17.09 23.58
N GLY A 235 -2.10 -15.93 24.11
CA GLY A 235 -0.73 -15.70 24.64
C GLY A 235 0.37 -15.76 23.59
N GLY A 236 0.05 -15.67 22.30
CA GLY A 236 1.03 -15.52 21.22
C GLY A 236 1.75 -14.18 21.35
N ASN A 237 3.08 -14.21 21.36
CA ASN A 237 3.96 -13.07 21.68
C ASN A 237 3.98 -11.95 20.62
N GLY A 238 2.94 -11.80 19.81
CA GLY A 238 2.89 -10.89 18.65
C GLY A 238 2.88 -9.39 18.96
N HIS A 239 3.01 -9.05 20.24
CA HIS A 239 3.03 -7.68 20.75
C HIS A 239 4.24 -7.46 21.65
N GLY A 240 5.39 -8.03 21.30
CA GLY A 240 6.66 -7.64 21.92
C GLY A 240 6.91 -6.15 21.67
N VAL A 241 6.39 -5.30 22.56
CA VAL A 241 6.66 -3.87 22.60
C VAL A 241 8.06 -3.71 23.19
N GLU A 242 9.00 -3.22 22.38
CA GLU A 242 10.32 -2.75 22.83
C GLU A 242 10.43 -1.25 22.60
#